data_AF-A0A2A7MP91-F1
#
_entry.id   AF-A0A2A7MP91-F1
#
_cell.length_a   1.000
_cell.length_b   1.000
_cell.length_c   1.000
_cell.angle_alpha   90.00
_cell.angle_beta   90.00
_cell.angle_gamma   90.00
#
_symmetry.space_group_name_H-M   'P 1'
#
loop_
_entity.id
_entity.type
_entity.pdbx_description
1 polymer ?
#
loop_
_entity_poly.entity_id
_entity_poly.type
_entity_poly.pdbx_seq_one_letter_code
_entity_poly.pdbx_strand_id
1 'polypeptide(L)' 'MSRTALALLAAAFAVLALIAGGAQLAAFVASSRPRHLVLAVFALAVGISVAIAAGAALWRARRR' A
#
# COMPACT_ATOMS: atom_id res chain seq x y z
N MET A 1 7.83 20.23 -5.75
CA MET A 1 6.75 19.29 -6.11
C MET A 1 5.43 19.74 -5.48
N SER A 2 4.30 19.60 -6.19
CA SER A 2 2.99 19.93 -5.65
C SER A 2 2.48 18.86 -4.67
N ARG A 3 1.67 19.25 -3.68
CA ARG A 3 1.07 18.30 -2.72
C ARG A 3 0.23 17.22 -3.41
N THR A 4 -0.41 17.57 -4.52
CA THR A 4 -1.19 16.64 -5.35
C THR A 4 -0.32 15.57 -6.00
N ALA A 5 0.85 15.94 -6.53
CA ALA A 5 1.79 14.98 -7.10
C ALA A 5 2.28 13.97 -6.06
N LEU A 6 2.63 14.45 -4.85
CA LEU A 6 3.01 13.58 -3.74
C LEU A 6 1.88 12.62 -3.34
N ALA A 7 0.63 13.08 -3.32
CA ALA A 7 -0.51 12.23 -2.99
C ALA A 7 -0.77 11.16 -4.07
N LEU A 8 -0.56 11.47 -5.35
CA LEU A 8 -0.65 10.50 -6.44
C LEU A 8 0.48 9.46 -6.38
N LEU A 9 1.71 9.90 -6.13
CA LEU A 9 2.86 9.00 -5.92
C LEU A 9 2.64 8.08 -4.72
N ALA A 10 2.10 8.61 -3.61
CA ALA A 10 1.73 7.83 -2.44
C ALA A 10 0.62 6.80 -2.75
N ALA A 11 -0.39 7.18 -3.54
CA ALA A 11 -1.42 6.26 -3.98
C ALA A 11 -0.86 5.15 -4.88
N ALA A 12 0.04 5.47 -5.81
CA ALA A 12 0.71 4.48 -6.65
C ALA A 12 1.56 3.51 -5.81
N PHE A 13 2.31 4.02 -4.84
CA PHE A 13 3.05 3.21 -3.89
C PHE A 13 2.13 2.27 -3.10
N ALA A 14 0.99 2.78 -2.60
CA ALA A 14 0.04 1.96 -1.86
C ALA A 14 -0.49 0.79 -2.70
N VAL A 15 -0.80 1.01 -3.99
CA VAL A 15 -1.21 -0.06 -4.91
C VAL A 15 -0.11 -1.11 -5.05
N LEU A 16 1.13 -0.69 -5.29
CA LEU A 16 2.27 -1.62 -5.40
C LEU A 16 2.50 -2.40 -4.11
N ALA A 17 2.38 -1.76 -2.94
CA ALA A 17 2.52 -2.41 -1.64
C ALA A 17 1.43 -3.47 -1.42
N LEU A 18 0.18 -3.19 -1.81
CA LEU A 18 -0.91 -4.17 -1.73
C LEU A 18 -0.68 -5.36 -2.67
N ILE A 19 -0.21 -5.11 -3.89
CA ILE A 19 0.16 -6.18 -4.84
C ILE A 19 1.29 -7.04 -4.27
N ALA A 20 2.34 -6.42 -3.74
CA ALA A 20 3.47 -7.12 -3.15
C ALA A 20 3.05 -7.96 -1.94
N GLY A 21 2.24 -7.39 -1.04
CA GLY A 21 1.72 -8.10 0.12
C GLY A 21 0.81 -9.26 -0.27
N GLY A 22 -0.08 -9.07 -1.26
CA GLY A 22 -0.92 -10.13 -1.80
C GLY A 22 -0.11 -11.26 -2.46
N ALA A 23 0.92 -10.92 -3.23
CA ALA A 23 1.81 -11.91 -3.83
C ALA A 23 2.58 -12.72 -2.77
N GLN A 24 3.05 -12.07 -1.70
CA GLN A 24 3.68 -12.75 -0.58
C GLN A 24 2.71 -13.64 0.20
N LEU A 25 1.45 -13.22 0.35
CA LEU A 25 0.41 -14.05 0.95
C LEU A 25 0.13 -15.30 0.11
N ALA A 26 0.04 -15.15 -1.22
CA ALA A 26 -0.08 -16.28 -2.14
C ALA A 26 1.14 -17.22 -2.06
N ALA A 27 2.36 -16.66 -1.98
CA ALA A 27 3.58 -17.44 -1.80
C ALA A 27 3.64 -18.17 -0.45
N PHE A 28 3.06 -17.59 0.61
CA PHE A 28 2.91 -18.26 1.91
C PHE A 28 2.00 -19.49 1.77
N VAL A 29 0.83 -19.35 1.13
CA VAL A 29 -0.08 -20.48 0.88
C VAL A 29 0.60 -21.59 0.08
N ALA A 30 1.45 -21.24 -0.89
CA ALA A 30 2.13 -22.22 -1.74
C ALA A 30 3.37 -22.88 -1.09
N SER A 31 4.01 -22.26 -0.10
CA SER A 31 5.32 -22.72 0.40
C SER A 31 5.43 -22.88 1.92
N SER A 32 4.39 -22.53 2.68
CA SER A 32 4.30 -22.63 4.15
C SER A 32 5.47 -22.00 4.90
N ARG A 33 6.19 -21.07 4.27
CA ARG A 33 7.37 -20.41 4.84
C ARG A 33 6.95 -19.15 5.60
N PRO A 34 7.12 -19.09 6.94
CA PRO A 34 6.55 -18.04 7.78
C PRO A 34 7.06 -16.63 7.44
N ARG A 35 8.26 -16.51 6.85
CA ARG A 35 8.80 -15.23 6.35
C ARG A 35 7.86 -14.52 5.37
N HIS A 36 7.15 -15.28 4.52
CA HIS A 36 6.27 -14.70 3.51
C HIS A 36 5.01 -14.13 4.13
N LEU A 37 4.51 -14.74 5.23
CA LEU A 37 3.39 -14.22 5.98
C LEU A 37 3.74 -12.90 6.67
N VAL A 38 4.91 -12.81 7.31
CA VAL A 38 5.36 -11.59 7.98
C VAL A 38 5.49 -10.44 6.98
N LEU A 39 6.13 -10.69 5.84
CA LEU A 39 6.29 -9.69 4.79
C LEU A 39 4.94 -9.28 4.18
N ALA A 40 4.03 -10.25 3.96
CA ALA A 40 2.68 -9.98 3.47
C ALA A 40 1.90 -9.06 4.40
N VAL A 41 1.84 -9.38 5.70
CA VAL A 41 1.14 -8.58 6.71
C VAL A 41 1.74 -7.17 6.78
N PHE A 42 3.07 -7.06 6.78
CA PHE A 42 3.76 -5.78 6.79
C PHE A 42 3.40 -4.93 5.56
N ALA A 43 3.53 -5.50 4.36
CA ALA A 43 3.24 -4.80 3.12
C ALA A 43 1.77 -4.37 3.01
N LEU A 44 0.84 -5.23 3.45
CA LEU A 44 -0.59 -4.90 3.50
C LEU A 44 -0.89 -3.77 4.49
N ALA A 45 -0.35 -3.84 5.71
CA ALA A 45 -0.56 -2.79 6.73
C ALA A 45 -0.04 -1.43 6.27
N VAL A 46 1.18 -1.40 5.70
CA VAL A 46 1.77 -0.19 5.14
C VAL A 46 0.96 0.31 3.94
N GLY A 47 0.60 -0.58 3.01
CA GLY A 47 -0.20 -0.23 1.83
C GLY A 47 -1.55 0.41 2.19
N ILE A 48 -2.29 -0.17 3.14
CA ILE A 48 -3.57 0.37 3.62
C ILE A 48 -3.37 1.74 4.29
N SER A 49 -2.38 1.87 5.17
CA SER A 49 -2.07 3.14 5.85
C SER A 49 -1.80 4.26 4.84
N VAL A 50 -0.92 4.00 3.86
CA VAL A 50 -0.58 4.98 2.84
C VAL A 50 -1.77 5.28 1.92
N ALA A 51 -2.58 4.29 1.55
CA ALA A 51 -3.78 4.49 0.75
C ALA A 51 -4.77 5.46 1.44
N ILE A 52 -5.01 5.27 2.74
CA ILE A 52 -5.89 6.15 3.53
C ILE A 52 -5.30 7.57 3.59
N ALA A 53 -4.02 7.70 3.89
CA ALA A 53 -3.35 9.00 3.97
C ALA A 53 -3.39 9.74 2.62
N ALA A 54 -3.09 9.05 1.52
CA ALA A 54 -3.14 9.58 0.16
C ALA A 54 -4.57 9.98 -0.23
N GLY A 55 -5.57 9.12 0.05
CA GLY A 55 -6.98 9.41 -0.19
C GLY A 55 -7.47 10.64 0.56
N ALA A 56 -7.12 10.77 1.85
CA ALA A 56 -7.45 11.93 2.66
C ALA A 56 -6.75 13.22 2.16
N ALA A 57 -5.54 13.12 1.62
CA ALA A 57 -4.83 14.24 1.02
C ALA A 57 -5.49 14.70 -0.30
N LEU A 58 -5.82 13.75 -1.18
CA LEU A 58 -6.51 14.01 -2.45
C LEU A 58 -7.90 14.61 -2.21
N TRP A 59 -8.65 14.09 -1.23
CA TRP A 59 -9.96 14.60 -0.88
C TRP A 59 -9.91 16.05 -0.38
N ARG A 60 -8.92 16.39 0.46
CA ARG A 60 -8.69 17.76 0.92
C ARG A 60 -8.26 18.69 -0.23
N ALA A 61 -7.47 18.19 -1.18
CA ALA A 61 -7.06 18.97 -2.35
C ALA A 61 -8.24 19.27 -3.28
N ARG A 62 -9.18 18.35 -3.42
CA ARG A 62 -10.39 18.53 -4.25
C ARG A 62 -11.42 19.49 -3.64
N ARG A 63 -11.41 19.69 -2.32
CA ARG A 63 -12.31 20.62 -1.61
C ARG A 63 -11.79 22.07 -1.55
N ARG A 64 -10.57 22.32 -2.00
CA ARG A 64 -10.00 23.67 -2.13
C ARG A 64 -10.13 24.15 -3.56
#